data_AF-A0A0D2CKB6-F1
#
_entry.id   AF-A0A0D2CKB6-F1
#
_cell.length_a   1.000
_cell.length_b   1.000
_cell.length_c   1.000
_cell.angle_alpha   90.00
_cell.angle_beta   90.00
_cell.angle_gamma   90.00
#
_symmetry.space_group_name_H-M   'P 1'
#
loop_
_entity.id
_entity.type
_entity.pdbx_description
1 polymer ?
#
loop_
_entity_poly.entity_id
_entity_poly.type
_entity_poly.pdbx_seq_one_letter_code
_entity_poly.pdbx_strand_id
1 'polypeptide(L)'
;MVLGSRMFCQILRFTLPHPQTISSSEFHALRDHVSKVCLSQYFGYTVSAPLPRNDEEICWAIQWPSSSTPTERAKALKSSHDILLGQDATSLLLEFSDEQMPELIKAFEAPVCEFAFIALSPEAPLSSPELQKSMHKTYTDVFGMRGFVGGQWSYCLNTNDSTGMPLHSEERTLPPAKRRLAVYPLGWESVELHQAATKTALFAEEIDKLAPYFGPGTGAFYVSFRRH
;
A
#
# COMPACT_ATOMS: atom_id res chain seq x y z
N MET A 1 -10.27 20.32 20.63
CA MET A 1 -9.35 19.73 19.65
C MET A 1 -10.05 18.51 19.10
N VAL A 2 -10.69 18.63 17.92
CA VAL A 2 -11.37 17.50 17.29
C VAL A 2 -10.25 16.58 16.81
N LEU A 3 -10.13 15.40 17.41
CA LEU A 3 -9.29 14.35 16.85
C LEU A 3 -9.87 14.05 15.46
N GLY A 4 -9.14 14.40 14.40
CA GLY A 4 -9.54 14.05 13.03
C GLY A 4 -9.81 12.56 12.95
N SER A 5 -10.81 12.16 12.16
CA SER A 5 -11.09 10.73 12.01
C SER A 5 -9.90 10.09 11.30
N ARG A 6 -9.62 8.85 11.67
CA ARG A 6 -8.56 8.04 11.05
C ARG A 6 -9.19 7.08 10.08
N MET A 7 -8.53 6.78 8.98
CA MET A 7 -8.99 5.76 8.04
C MET A 7 -7.94 4.68 7.92
N PHE A 8 -8.42 3.44 7.77
CA PHE A 8 -7.52 2.32 7.51
C PHE A 8 -7.49 2.03 6.02
N CYS A 9 -6.31 1.92 5.44
CA CYS A 9 -6.13 1.41 4.09
C CYS A 9 -5.50 0.03 4.19
N GLN A 10 -6.23 -0.99 3.76
CA GLN A 10 -5.74 -2.36 3.71
C GLN A 10 -5.37 -2.70 2.27
N ILE A 11 -4.13 -3.11 2.06
CA ILE A 11 -3.60 -3.53 0.77
C ILE A 11 -3.51 -5.05 0.76
N LEU A 12 -4.34 -5.68 -0.06
CA LEU A 12 -4.34 -7.11 -0.27
C LEU A 12 -3.56 -7.46 -1.54
N ARG A 13 -2.78 -8.53 -1.48
CA ARG A 13 -2.20 -9.15 -2.67
C ARG A 13 -2.45 -10.63 -2.70
N PHE A 14 -2.91 -11.12 -3.84
CA PHE A 14 -3.31 -12.51 -4.04
C PHE A 14 -3.38 -12.83 -5.53
N THR A 15 -3.52 -14.11 -5.87
CA THR A 15 -3.85 -14.56 -7.22
C THR A 15 -5.21 -15.26 -7.17
N LEU A 16 -6.06 -15.02 -8.15
CA LEU A 16 -7.34 -15.71 -8.24
C LEU A 16 -7.14 -17.16 -8.74
N PRO A 17 -7.89 -18.15 -8.24
CA PRO A 17 -7.79 -19.52 -8.72
C PRO A 17 -8.26 -19.60 -10.17
N HIS A 18 -7.54 -20.34 -11.03
CA HIS A 18 -7.98 -20.58 -12.40
C HIS A 18 -9.40 -21.20 -12.46
N PRO A 19 -10.31 -20.75 -13.35
CA PRO A 19 -10.13 -19.77 -14.43
C PRO A 19 -10.54 -18.33 -14.06
N GLN A 20 -10.60 -18.00 -12.77
CA GLN A 20 -11.11 -16.72 -12.30
C GLN A 20 -10.16 -15.55 -12.65
N THR A 21 -10.73 -14.39 -12.98
CA THR A 21 -9.99 -13.15 -13.27
C THR A 21 -10.65 -11.98 -12.55
N ILE A 22 -10.03 -10.79 -12.60
CA ILE A 22 -10.65 -9.58 -12.02
C ILE A 22 -12.01 -9.21 -12.63
N SER A 23 -12.33 -9.77 -13.81
CA SER A 23 -13.60 -9.56 -14.51
C SER A 23 -14.64 -10.66 -14.26
N SER A 24 -14.29 -11.69 -13.47
CA SER A 24 -15.22 -12.77 -13.14
C SER A 24 -16.35 -12.29 -12.22
N SER A 25 -17.52 -12.91 -12.38
CA SER A 25 -18.71 -12.66 -11.54
C SER A 25 -18.46 -12.88 -10.05
N GLU A 26 -17.63 -13.85 -9.70
CA GLU A 26 -17.34 -14.28 -8.34
C GLU A 26 -16.48 -13.23 -7.63
N PHE A 27 -15.47 -12.69 -8.31
CA PHE A 27 -14.69 -11.58 -7.77
C PHE A 27 -15.48 -10.27 -7.73
N HIS A 28 -16.37 -10.04 -8.70
CA HIS A 28 -17.31 -8.92 -8.63
C HIS A 28 -18.25 -9.03 -7.42
N ALA A 29 -18.84 -10.20 -7.17
CA ALA A 29 -19.71 -10.47 -6.03
C ALA A 29 -18.98 -10.28 -4.68
N LEU A 30 -17.71 -10.67 -4.60
CA LEU A 30 -16.87 -10.40 -3.43
C LEU A 30 -16.68 -8.89 -3.22
N ARG A 31 -16.33 -8.14 -4.27
CA ARG A 31 -16.18 -6.68 -4.17
C ARG A 31 -17.51 -6.00 -3.82
N ASP A 32 -18.64 -6.45 -4.36
CA ASP A 32 -19.99 -5.96 -4.02
C ASP A 32 -20.36 -6.26 -2.57
N HIS A 33 -19.87 -7.36 -2.00
CA HIS A 33 -20.05 -7.67 -0.59
C HIS A 33 -19.24 -6.72 0.29
N VAL A 34 -17.98 -6.49 -0.06
CA VAL A 34 -17.07 -5.61 0.68
C VAL A 34 -17.50 -4.14 0.59
N SER A 35 -18.05 -3.69 -0.55
CA SER A 35 -18.51 -2.30 -0.74
C SER A 35 -19.61 -1.87 0.23
N LYS A 36 -20.32 -2.81 0.85
CA LYS A 36 -21.36 -2.54 1.86
C LYS A 36 -20.78 -2.08 3.20
N VAL A 37 -19.49 -2.32 3.44
CA VAL A 37 -18.84 -2.10 4.74
C VAL A 37 -17.54 -1.30 4.64
N CYS A 38 -17.01 -1.08 3.43
CA CYS A 38 -15.87 -0.20 3.18
C CYS A 38 -16.31 1.18 2.67
N LEU A 39 -15.40 2.16 2.68
CA LEU A 39 -15.62 3.50 2.14
C LEU A 39 -15.38 3.55 0.62
N SER A 40 -14.31 2.89 0.17
CA SER A 40 -13.98 2.77 -1.24
C SER A 40 -13.01 1.61 -1.45
N GLN A 41 -12.86 1.19 -2.70
CA GLN A 41 -11.94 0.12 -3.06
C GLN A 41 -11.40 0.28 -4.48
N TYR A 42 -10.15 -0.10 -4.66
CA TYR A 42 -9.39 -0.02 -5.90
C TYR A 42 -8.68 -1.35 -6.12
N PHE A 43 -8.77 -1.91 -7.31
CA PHE A 43 -8.19 -3.22 -7.62
C PHE A 43 -7.59 -3.25 -9.02
N GLY A 44 -6.55 -4.05 -9.22
CA GLY A 44 -5.86 -4.17 -10.49
C GLY A 44 -4.77 -5.20 -10.44
N TYR A 45 -4.26 -5.59 -11.61
CA TYR A 45 -3.06 -6.42 -11.69
C TYR A 45 -1.83 -5.59 -11.37
N THR A 46 -0.85 -6.22 -10.72
CA THR A 46 0.48 -5.62 -10.61
C THR A 46 1.11 -5.52 -11.99
N VAL A 47 1.91 -4.47 -12.19
CA VAL A 47 2.59 -4.21 -13.45
C VAL A 47 4.05 -4.62 -13.32
N SER A 48 4.49 -5.51 -14.20
CA SER A 48 5.88 -5.95 -14.32
C SER A 48 6.77 -4.84 -14.88
N ALA A 49 7.29 -3.98 -14.00
CA ALA A 49 8.34 -3.01 -14.32
C ALA A 49 9.02 -2.51 -13.04
N PRO A 50 10.33 -2.19 -13.03
CA PRO A 50 11.35 -2.73 -13.94
C PRO A 50 11.70 -4.19 -13.64
N LEU A 51 11.19 -4.75 -12.52
CA LEU A 51 11.43 -6.14 -12.13
C LEU A 51 10.24 -7.03 -12.54
N PRO A 52 10.50 -8.29 -12.94
CA PRO A 52 9.45 -9.25 -13.19
C PRO A 52 8.55 -9.42 -11.96
N ARG A 53 7.23 -9.45 -12.19
CA ARG A 53 6.22 -9.79 -11.19
C ARG A 53 5.36 -10.92 -11.71
N ASN A 54 4.58 -11.51 -10.82
CA ASN A 54 3.53 -12.42 -11.23
C ASN A 54 2.46 -11.57 -11.93
N ASP A 55 2.33 -11.72 -13.25
CA ASP A 55 1.38 -10.97 -14.07
C ASP A 55 -0.10 -11.26 -13.69
N GLU A 56 -0.35 -12.31 -12.91
CA GLU A 56 -1.66 -12.65 -12.36
C GLU A 56 -1.87 -12.15 -10.92
N GLU A 57 -0.83 -11.59 -10.28
CA GLU A 57 -0.96 -11.02 -8.93
C GLU A 57 -1.85 -9.77 -8.99
N ILE A 58 -2.91 -9.82 -8.19
CA ILE A 58 -3.86 -8.74 -8.01
C ILE A 58 -3.47 -7.97 -6.75
N CYS A 59 -3.45 -6.65 -6.86
CA CYS A 59 -3.45 -5.76 -5.72
C CYS A 59 -4.87 -5.20 -5.52
N TRP A 60 -5.37 -5.23 -4.30
CA TRP A 60 -6.67 -4.68 -3.92
C TRP A 60 -6.51 -3.79 -2.69
N ALA A 61 -6.63 -2.48 -2.90
CA ALA A 61 -6.63 -1.47 -1.84
C ALA A 61 -8.07 -1.21 -1.38
N ILE A 62 -8.32 -1.40 -0.09
CA ILE A 62 -9.64 -1.19 0.54
C ILE A 62 -9.51 -0.10 1.60
N GLN A 63 -10.35 0.93 1.51
CA GLN A 63 -10.43 1.98 2.50
C GLN A 63 -11.56 1.67 3.47
N TRP A 64 -11.23 1.50 4.75
CA TRP A 64 -12.18 1.17 5.80
C TRP A 64 -12.48 2.38 6.70
N PRO A 65 -13.71 2.47 7.25
CA PRO A 65 -14.03 3.47 8.27
C PRO A 65 -13.13 3.34 9.51
N SER A 66 -12.89 4.47 10.20
CA SER A 66 -12.25 4.52 11.54
C SER A 66 -12.86 3.53 12.52
N SER A 67 -14.18 3.36 12.45
CA SER A 67 -14.95 2.50 13.34
C SER A 67 -14.81 1.02 13.04
N SER A 68 -14.18 0.64 11.92
CA SER A 68 -14.03 -0.77 11.55
C SER A 68 -13.08 -1.50 12.51
N THR A 69 -13.55 -2.63 13.04
CA THR A 69 -12.75 -3.53 13.86
C THR A 69 -11.99 -4.53 12.98
N PRO A 70 -10.85 -5.08 13.45
CA PRO A 70 -10.16 -6.17 12.77
C PRO A 70 -11.08 -7.35 12.43
N THR A 71 -11.97 -7.72 13.36
CA THR A 71 -12.92 -8.81 13.18
C THR A 71 -13.94 -8.53 12.07
N GLU A 72 -14.45 -7.30 11.96
CA GLU A 72 -15.38 -6.91 10.89
C GLU A 72 -14.70 -6.95 9.51
N ARG A 73 -13.49 -6.40 9.39
CA ARG A 73 -12.71 -6.45 8.14
C ARG A 73 -12.42 -7.89 7.74
N ALA A 74 -11.95 -8.69 8.69
CA ALA A 74 -11.68 -10.11 8.46
C ALA A 74 -12.96 -10.86 8.04
N LYS A 75 -14.11 -10.58 8.67
CA LYS A 75 -15.39 -11.21 8.33
C LYS A 75 -15.89 -10.83 6.93
N ALA A 76 -15.70 -9.58 6.51
CA ALA A 76 -16.05 -9.12 5.17
C ALA A 76 -15.24 -9.87 4.10
N LEU A 77 -13.97 -10.14 4.39
CA LEU A 77 -13.05 -10.85 3.49
C LEU A 77 -13.18 -12.39 3.59
N LYS A 78 -13.58 -12.92 4.74
CA LYS A 78 -13.82 -14.36 5.02
C LYS A 78 -15.20 -14.88 4.61
N SER A 79 -15.96 -14.15 3.80
CA SER A 79 -17.28 -14.62 3.36
C SER A 79 -17.16 -15.87 2.46
N SER A 80 -18.24 -16.33 1.82
CA SER A 80 -18.30 -17.49 0.89
C SER A 80 -17.27 -17.50 -0.28
N HIS A 81 -16.34 -16.56 -0.28
CA HIS A 81 -15.29 -16.28 -1.24
C HIS A 81 -13.89 -16.58 -0.69
N ASP A 82 -13.73 -17.24 0.47
CA ASP A 82 -12.42 -17.69 1.00
C ASP A 82 -11.62 -18.47 -0.06
N ILE A 83 -12.32 -19.21 -0.93
CA ILE A 83 -11.73 -19.96 -2.06
C ILE A 83 -11.09 -19.01 -3.09
N LEU A 84 -11.62 -17.79 -3.26
CA LEU A 84 -11.12 -16.83 -4.26
C LEU A 84 -9.83 -16.15 -3.84
N LEU A 85 -9.72 -15.73 -2.59
CA LEU A 85 -8.52 -15.04 -2.12
C LEU A 85 -7.34 -16.02 -1.96
N GLY A 86 -7.63 -17.31 -1.81
CA GLY A 86 -6.62 -18.35 -1.66
C GLY A 86 -5.89 -18.27 -0.31
N GLN A 87 -5.10 -19.30 -0.01
CA GLN A 87 -4.36 -19.36 1.26
C GLN A 87 -3.15 -18.42 1.29
N ASP A 88 -2.67 -18.00 0.12
CA ASP A 88 -1.49 -17.15 -0.03
C ASP A 88 -1.82 -15.65 -0.08
N ALA A 89 -3.08 -15.27 0.17
CA ALA A 89 -3.46 -13.86 0.28
C ALA A 89 -2.70 -13.17 1.42
N THR A 90 -2.04 -12.07 1.08
CA THR A 90 -1.29 -11.24 2.03
C THR A 90 -1.94 -9.88 2.22
N SER A 91 -1.72 -9.28 3.38
CA SER A 91 -2.32 -8.03 3.81
C SER A 91 -1.28 -7.10 4.43
N LEU A 92 -1.33 -5.82 4.04
CA LEU A 92 -0.66 -4.71 4.71
C LEU A 92 -1.74 -3.74 5.20
N LEU A 93 -1.68 -3.32 6.46
CA LEU A 93 -2.63 -2.38 7.03
C LEU A 93 -1.95 -1.03 7.31
N LEU A 94 -2.47 0.03 6.72
CA LEU A 94 -1.99 1.41 6.86
C LEU A 94 -3.05 2.27 7.56
N GLU A 95 -2.63 3.34 8.22
CA GLU A 95 -3.51 4.30 8.88
C GLU A 95 -3.18 5.70 8.38
N PHE A 96 -4.22 6.44 7.97
CA PHE A 96 -4.12 7.81 7.47
C PHE A 96 -5.13 8.71 8.20
N SER A 97 -4.85 10.00 8.30
CA SER A 97 -5.84 10.99 8.73
C SER A 97 -6.77 11.39 7.58
N ASP A 98 -7.93 11.95 7.89
CA ASP A 98 -8.86 12.54 6.90
C ASP A 98 -8.16 13.53 5.95
N GLU A 99 -7.22 14.32 6.47
CA GLU A 99 -6.46 15.32 5.70
C GLU A 99 -5.49 14.71 4.68
N GLN A 100 -5.03 13.48 4.94
CA GLN A 100 -4.13 12.75 4.06
C GLN A 100 -4.88 12.05 2.91
N MET A 101 -6.16 11.77 3.08
CA MET A 101 -6.94 10.98 2.13
C MET A 101 -7.06 11.57 0.72
N PRO A 102 -7.23 12.88 0.51
CA PRO A 102 -7.31 13.44 -0.84
C PRO A 102 -6.07 13.11 -1.68
N GLU A 103 -4.87 13.21 -1.12
CA GLU A 103 -3.62 12.88 -1.83
C GLU A 103 -3.45 11.37 -2.03
N LEU A 104 -3.88 10.55 -1.07
CA LEU A 104 -3.89 9.10 -1.24
C LEU A 104 -4.85 8.65 -2.36
N ILE A 105 -6.03 9.27 -2.45
CA ILE A 105 -7.02 8.95 -3.49
C ILE A 105 -6.46 9.32 -4.88
N LYS A 106 -5.79 10.47 -5.02
CA LYS A 106 -5.09 10.82 -6.26
C LYS A 106 -4.08 9.75 -6.69
N ALA A 107 -3.40 9.10 -5.75
CA ALA A 107 -2.50 7.99 -6.08
C ALA A 107 -3.24 6.79 -6.66
N PHE A 108 -4.36 6.41 -6.06
CA PHE A 108 -5.16 5.27 -6.52
C PHE A 108 -5.94 5.55 -7.82
N GLU A 109 -6.24 6.81 -8.11
CA GLU A 109 -6.90 7.23 -9.37
C GLU A 109 -5.90 7.61 -10.47
N ALA A 110 -4.59 7.62 -10.17
CA ALA A 110 -3.56 7.85 -11.18
C ALA A 110 -3.49 6.69 -12.20
N PRO A 111 -3.00 6.94 -13.42
CA PRO A 111 -2.79 5.88 -14.42
C PRO A 111 -1.94 4.71 -13.90
N VAL A 112 -0.96 5.02 -13.05
CA VAL A 112 -0.12 4.05 -12.36
C VAL A 112 0.02 4.45 -10.90
N CYS A 113 -0.29 3.54 -9.98
CA CYS A 113 0.05 3.68 -8.56
C CYS A 113 1.27 2.81 -8.26
N GLU A 114 2.35 3.43 -7.80
CA GLU A 114 3.48 2.77 -7.18
C GLU A 114 3.18 2.49 -5.71
N PHE A 115 3.53 1.30 -5.23
CA PHE A 115 3.72 1.03 -3.81
C PHE A 115 5.22 0.91 -3.57
N ALA A 116 5.84 1.97 -3.07
CA ALA A 116 7.23 1.93 -2.63
C ALA A 116 7.32 1.53 -1.15
N PHE A 117 8.33 0.73 -0.83
CA PHE A 117 8.59 0.16 0.48
C PHE A 117 9.98 0.59 0.93
N ILE A 118 10.05 1.14 2.14
CA ILE A 118 11.30 1.25 2.89
C ILE A 118 11.15 0.35 4.10
N ALA A 119 11.81 -0.81 4.05
CA ALA A 119 11.91 -1.72 5.17
C ALA A 119 13.19 -1.38 5.94
N LEU A 120 13.06 -0.78 7.12
CA LEU A 120 14.20 -0.37 7.93
C LEU A 120 14.84 -1.58 8.63
N SER A 121 16.17 -1.64 8.63
CA SER A 121 16.93 -2.67 9.34
C SER A 121 16.68 -2.60 10.86
N PRO A 122 16.96 -3.68 11.62
CA PRO A 122 16.87 -3.66 13.08
C PRO A 122 17.71 -2.55 13.74
N GLU A 123 18.82 -2.16 13.12
CA GLU A 123 19.78 -1.16 13.60
C GLU A 123 19.31 0.28 13.33
N ALA A 124 18.30 0.48 12.47
CA ALA A 124 17.81 1.81 12.16
C ALA A 124 17.28 2.54 13.42
N PRO A 125 17.73 3.77 13.70
CA PRO A 125 17.40 4.50 14.92
C PRO A 125 16.02 5.16 14.80
N LEU A 126 14.94 4.42 15.03
CA LEU A 126 13.56 4.88 14.83
C LEU A 126 13.20 6.17 15.58
N SER A 127 13.87 6.49 16.69
CA SER A 127 13.64 7.73 17.43
C SER A 127 14.50 8.91 16.97
N SER A 128 15.40 8.73 16.00
CA SER A 128 16.23 9.82 15.45
C SER A 128 15.34 10.81 14.68
N PRO A 129 15.36 12.11 15.05
CA PRO A 129 14.66 13.15 14.30
C PRO A 129 15.13 13.25 12.84
N GLU A 130 16.41 13.00 12.59
CA GLU A 130 17.02 13.03 11.26
C GLU A 130 16.45 11.93 10.37
N LEU A 131 16.38 10.70 10.89
CA LEU A 131 15.76 9.57 10.17
C LEU A 131 14.29 9.88 9.87
N GLN A 132 13.51 10.31 10.87
CA GLN A 132 12.09 10.61 10.67
C GLN A 132 11.86 11.73 9.67
N LYS A 133 12.73 12.76 9.68
CA LYS A 133 12.71 13.82 8.68
C LYS A 133 12.97 13.28 7.27
N SER A 134 13.95 12.40 7.09
CA SER A 134 14.26 11.81 5.79
C SER A 134 13.16 10.88 5.29
N MET A 135 12.54 10.08 6.17
CA MET A 135 11.39 9.24 5.81
C MET A 135 10.21 10.09 5.31
N HIS A 136 9.94 11.23 5.96
CA HIS A 136 8.91 12.17 5.53
C HIS A 136 9.29 12.88 4.23
N LYS A 137 10.56 13.30 4.11
CA LYS A 137 11.05 14.07 2.96
C LYS A 137 11.07 13.26 1.66
N THR A 138 11.32 11.95 1.75
CA THR A 138 11.21 11.01 0.63
C THR A 138 9.85 11.12 -0.08
N TYR A 139 8.78 11.35 0.69
CA TYR A 139 7.45 11.62 0.15
C TYR A 139 7.28 13.06 -0.34
N THR A 140 7.71 14.08 0.43
CA THR A 140 7.44 15.47 0.01
C THR A 140 8.21 15.88 -1.23
N ASP A 141 9.39 15.30 -1.46
CA ASP A 141 10.24 15.64 -2.60
C ASP A 141 9.62 15.19 -3.94
N VAL A 142 8.77 14.16 -3.95
CA VAL A 142 8.11 13.71 -5.19
C VAL A 142 7.06 14.69 -5.72
N PHE A 143 6.51 15.60 -4.90
CA PHE A 143 5.58 16.64 -5.38
C PHE A 143 6.18 17.60 -6.40
N GLY A 144 7.51 17.77 -6.40
CA GLY A 144 8.21 18.58 -7.38
C GLY A 144 8.56 17.84 -8.67
N MET A 145 8.28 16.53 -8.75
CA MET A 145 8.72 15.68 -9.85
C MET A 145 7.68 15.62 -10.97
N ARG A 146 8.16 15.68 -12.21
CA ARG A 146 7.30 15.58 -13.40
C ARG A 146 6.58 14.23 -13.42
N GLY A 147 5.26 14.29 -13.61
CA GLY A 147 4.41 13.10 -13.74
C GLY A 147 3.90 12.56 -12.40
N PHE A 148 4.29 13.12 -11.26
CA PHE A 148 3.69 12.79 -9.97
C PHE A 148 2.28 13.39 -9.86
N VAL A 149 1.32 12.60 -9.42
CA VAL A 149 -0.11 12.95 -9.38
C VAL A 149 -0.60 13.22 -7.94
N GLY A 150 -0.10 12.44 -6.99
CA GLY A 150 -0.49 12.51 -5.59
C GLY A 150 -0.04 11.25 -4.87
N GLY A 151 -0.04 11.27 -3.55
CA GLY A 151 0.40 10.14 -2.74
C GLY A 151 0.42 10.44 -1.28
N GLN A 152 0.66 9.42 -0.49
CA GLN A 152 0.86 9.51 0.95
C GLN A 152 1.79 8.41 1.41
N TRP A 153 2.12 8.40 2.69
CA TRP A 153 2.85 7.29 3.28
C TRP A 153 2.46 7.06 4.74
N SER A 154 2.63 5.83 5.19
CA SER A 154 2.47 5.44 6.58
C SER A 154 3.37 4.26 6.89
N TYR A 155 3.73 4.10 8.16
CA TYR A 155 4.22 2.83 8.64
C TYR A 155 3.12 1.77 8.61
N CYS A 156 3.47 0.56 8.21
CA CYS A 156 2.61 -0.59 8.25
C CYS A 156 2.29 -0.96 9.71
N LEU A 157 1.00 -1.18 9.98
CA LEU A 157 0.50 -1.45 11.31
C LEU A 157 0.67 -2.91 11.72
N ASN A 158 0.67 -3.85 10.79
CA ASN A 158 0.45 -5.26 11.08
C ASN A 158 1.69 -6.14 10.85
N THR A 159 2.64 -5.71 10.03
CA THR A 159 3.90 -6.42 9.74
C THR A 159 5.06 -5.47 9.39
N ASN A 160 6.29 -5.98 9.48
CA ASN A 160 7.49 -5.35 8.93
C ASN A 160 7.99 -6.03 7.65
N ASP A 161 7.25 -7.03 7.17
CA ASP A 161 7.56 -7.76 5.94
C ASP A 161 6.84 -7.12 4.75
N SER A 162 7.61 -6.67 3.75
CA SER A 162 7.08 -6.11 2.50
C SER A 162 6.24 -7.09 1.69
N THR A 163 6.35 -8.40 1.95
CA THR A 163 5.49 -9.45 1.39
C THR A 163 4.11 -9.51 2.07
N GLY A 164 3.91 -8.74 3.14
CA GLY A 164 2.66 -8.71 3.88
C GLY A 164 2.57 -9.84 4.89
N MET A 165 1.44 -9.94 5.58
CA MET A 165 1.15 -11.09 6.43
C MET A 165 -0.06 -11.83 5.91
N PRO A 166 -0.21 -13.14 6.22
CA PRO A 166 -1.39 -13.89 5.81
C PRO A 166 -2.67 -13.19 6.25
N LEU A 167 -3.64 -13.08 5.33
CA LEU A 167 -4.91 -12.37 5.51
C LEU A 167 -5.69 -12.82 6.76
N HIS A 168 -5.45 -14.02 7.28
CA HIS A 168 -6.13 -14.50 8.48
C HIS A 168 -5.53 -13.98 9.80
N SER A 169 -4.54 -13.08 9.73
CA SER A 169 -3.80 -12.55 10.89
C SER A 169 -4.17 -11.09 11.25
N GLU A 170 -5.31 -10.58 10.76
CA GLU A 170 -5.70 -9.15 10.86
C GLU A 170 -5.76 -8.55 12.27
N GLU A 171 -5.88 -9.38 13.32
CA GLU A 171 -5.92 -8.91 14.70
C GLU A 171 -4.54 -8.45 15.20
N ARG A 172 -3.47 -8.82 14.51
CA ARG A 172 -2.11 -8.47 14.90
C ARG A 172 -1.78 -7.04 14.49
N THR A 173 -1.41 -6.24 15.48
CA THR A 173 -0.80 -4.92 15.27
C THR A 173 0.54 -4.83 15.98
N LEU A 174 1.47 -4.13 15.34
CA LEU A 174 2.77 -3.80 15.88
C LEU A 174 2.66 -2.50 16.70
N PRO A 175 3.29 -2.45 17.88
CA PRO A 175 3.39 -1.19 18.62
C PRO A 175 4.20 -0.18 17.80
N PRO A 176 3.90 1.14 17.88
CA PRO A 176 4.55 2.16 17.06
C PRO A 176 6.09 2.07 17.07
N ALA A 177 6.70 1.83 18.23
CA ALA A 177 8.15 1.72 18.40
C ALA A 177 8.80 0.49 17.71
N LYS A 178 8.00 -0.43 17.16
CA LYS A 178 8.48 -1.62 16.43
C LYS A 178 8.14 -1.59 14.94
N ARG A 179 7.45 -0.56 14.45
CA ARG A 179 7.10 -0.44 13.02
C ARG A 179 8.31 0.02 12.24
N ARG A 180 8.71 -0.78 11.25
CA ARG A 180 9.92 -0.59 10.44
C ARG A 180 9.64 -0.65 8.94
N LEU A 181 8.45 -1.09 8.53
CA LEU A 181 8.04 -1.05 7.13
C LEU A 181 7.23 0.23 6.88
N ALA A 182 7.80 1.17 6.14
CA ALA A 182 7.07 2.30 5.58
C ALA A 182 6.57 1.95 4.19
N VAL A 183 5.32 2.30 3.90
CA VAL A 183 4.66 2.08 2.61
C VAL A 183 4.23 3.42 2.05
N TYR A 184 4.58 3.66 0.79
CA TYR A 184 4.33 4.88 0.06
C TYR A 184 3.48 4.56 -1.18
N PRO A 185 2.14 4.69 -1.10
CA PRO A 185 1.30 4.72 -2.30
C PRO A 185 1.47 6.05 -3.04
N LEU A 186 2.07 6.00 -4.22
CA LEU A 186 2.46 7.16 -5.03
C LEU A 186 1.88 7.05 -6.44
N GLY A 187 1.09 8.03 -6.86
CA GLY A 187 0.49 8.11 -8.17
C GLY A 187 1.40 8.76 -9.19
N TRP A 188 1.49 8.13 -10.35
CA TRP A 188 2.28 8.58 -11.48
C TRP A 188 1.45 8.55 -12.77
N GLU A 189 1.71 9.51 -13.67
CA GLU A 189 1.14 9.55 -15.02
C GLU A 189 1.60 8.35 -15.86
N SER A 190 2.80 7.82 -15.60
CA SER A 190 3.34 6.62 -16.25
C SER A 190 4.54 6.04 -15.48
N VAL A 191 4.85 4.77 -15.72
CA VAL A 191 6.07 4.13 -15.16
C VAL A 191 7.33 4.83 -15.68
N GLU A 192 7.34 5.25 -16.94
CA GLU A 192 8.48 5.92 -17.59
C GLU A 192 8.81 7.26 -16.92
N LEU A 193 7.79 8.03 -16.54
CA LEU A 193 7.97 9.29 -15.83
C LEU A 193 8.53 9.07 -14.43
N HIS A 194 8.05 8.06 -13.71
CA HIS A 194 8.64 7.68 -12.43
C HIS A 194 10.12 7.25 -12.61
N GLN A 195 10.42 6.37 -13.57
CA GLN A 195 11.80 5.92 -13.84
C GLN A 195 12.72 7.06 -14.30
N ALA A 196 12.19 8.12 -14.92
CA ALA A 196 12.95 9.33 -15.20
C ALA A 196 13.21 10.13 -13.91
N ALA A 197 12.20 10.22 -13.04
CA ALA A 197 12.30 10.90 -11.75
C ALA A 197 13.34 10.25 -10.82
N THR A 198 13.45 8.91 -10.81
CA THR A 198 14.44 8.18 -9.99
C THR A 198 15.90 8.48 -10.34
N LYS A 199 16.15 9.09 -11.51
CA LYS A 199 17.49 9.47 -11.99
C LYS A 199 17.86 10.91 -11.61
N THR A 200 16.98 11.63 -10.92
CA THR A 200 17.21 13.03 -10.53
C THR A 200 17.98 13.12 -9.22
N ALA A 201 18.72 14.21 -9.03
CA ALA A 201 19.41 14.49 -7.77
C ALA A 201 18.42 14.65 -6.59
N LEU A 202 17.21 15.15 -6.87
CA LEU A 202 16.15 15.29 -5.87
C LEU A 202 15.71 13.92 -5.33
N PHE A 203 15.59 12.92 -6.20
CA PHE A 203 15.28 11.55 -5.77
C PHE A 203 16.43 10.93 -4.98
N ALA A 204 17.68 11.09 -5.44
CA ALA A 204 18.85 10.54 -4.78
C ALA A 204 19.05 11.08 -3.35
N GLU A 205 18.71 12.35 -3.09
CA GLU A 205 19.05 13.02 -1.83
C GLU A 205 18.59 12.27 -0.59
N GLU A 206 17.32 11.85 -0.53
CA GLU A 206 16.80 11.13 0.64
C GLU A 206 17.09 9.63 0.58
N ILE A 207 17.16 9.05 -0.61
CA ILE A 207 17.53 7.64 -0.76
C ILE A 207 18.95 7.40 -0.26
N ASP A 208 19.90 8.29 -0.56
CA ASP A 208 21.29 8.18 -0.10
C ASP A 208 21.39 8.30 1.43
N LYS A 209 20.57 9.15 2.06
CA LYS A 209 20.50 9.30 3.53
C LYS A 209 19.89 8.09 4.20
N LEU A 210 18.92 7.44 3.56
CA LEU A 210 18.19 6.30 4.10
C LEU A 210 18.86 4.96 3.79
N ALA A 211 19.65 4.87 2.72
CA ALA A 211 20.30 3.64 2.25
C ALA A 211 21.08 2.89 3.34
N PRO A 212 21.83 3.55 4.25
CA PRO A 212 22.50 2.86 5.36
C PRO A 212 21.56 2.11 6.31
N TYR A 213 20.27 2.43 6.31
CA TYR A 213 19.25 1.85 7.18
C TYR A 213 18.32 0.89 6.45
N PHE A 214 18.52 0.63 5.15
CA PHE A 214 17.70 -0.31 4.40
C PHE A 214 17.94 -1.74 4.86
N GLY A 215 16.85 -2.43 5.16
CA GLY A 215 16.77 -3.86 5.38
C GLY A 215 16.13 -4.59 4.20
N PRO A 216 16.08 -5.93 4.27
CA PRO A 216 15.41 -6.76 3.28
C PRO A 216 13.94 -6.36 3.09
N GLY A 217 13.48 -6.34 1.83
CA GLY A 217 12.11 -5.97 1.48
C GLY A 217 11.91 -4.50 1.08
N THR A 218 12.96 -3.68 1.12
CA THR A 218 12.93 -2.35 0.47
C THR A 218 12.82 -2.53 -1.05
N GLY A 219 11.92 -1.80 -1.69
CA GLY A 219 11.67 -1.94 -3.12
C GLY A 219 10.34 -1.31 -3.54
N ALA A 220 9.83 -1.67 -4.71
CA ALA A 220 8.54 -1.18 -5.18
C ALA A 220 7.82 -2.19 -6.07
N PHE A 221 6.53 -1.94 -6.30
CA PHE A 221 5.77 -2.48 -7.43
C PHE A 221 4.76 -1.44 -7.89
N TYR A 222 4.24 -1.63 -9.11
CA TYR A 222 3.23 -0.75 -9.69
C TYR A 222 1.91 -1.50 -9.86
N VAL A 223 0.82 -0.75 -9.88
CA VAL A 223 -0.54 -1.25 -10.13
C VAL A 223 -1.26 -0.23 -10.99
N SER A 224 -2.00 -0.70 -12.00
CA SER A 224 -2.99 0.13 -12.68
C SER A 224 -4.36 -0.20 -12.11
N PHE A 225 -4.84 0.67 -11.24
CA PHE A 225 -6.08 0.45 -10.50
C PHE A 225 -7.32 0.76 -11.33
N ARG A 226 -8.39 0.04 -11.00
CA ARG A 226 -9.77 0.37 -11.32
C ARG A 226 -10.50 0.59 -10.01
N ARG A 227 -11.32 1.64 -9.96
CA ARG A 227 -12.27 1.84 -8.88
C ARG A 227 -13.44 0.86 -9.06
N HIS A 228 -13.87 0.23 -7.97
CA HIS A 228 -15.13 -0.53 -7.96
C HIS A 228 -16.33 0.40 -7.99
#